data_AF-A0A974WUI0-F1
#
_entry.id   AF-A0A974WUI0-F1
#
_cell.length_a   1.000
_cell.length_b   1.000
_cell.length_c   1.000
_cell.angle_alpha   90.00
_cell.angle_beta   90.00
_cell.angle_gamma   90.00
#
_symmetry.space_group_name_H-M   'P 1'
#
loop_
_entity.id
_entity.type
_entity.pdbx_description
1 polymer ?
#
loop_
_entity_poly.entity_id
_entity_poly.type
_entity_poly.pdbx_seq_one_letter_code
_entity_poly.pdbx_strand_id
1 'polypeptide(L)'
;MNFISAISGVCKGTSVFLNLMRHSLFKALLHLILFSIACAIMITVIQSFIYFKVIDTGWRILNQECGEIRFTPEGILPGKQPEKMRFFSISSTMSVLYLPAGYKGEIPDLENSRADRGIIWTPSLVLTWGKTQGNGYIAFPFIYNKPPTSVKINFLKQADLIKYVKDNMPKTVAAGTPGKRVSAVKAADASSNTAQNTAITETVKKMLTPAGTKLMFVSFLLIACSLALLAQALLFVSIFSLIFNLIGSRRRGTLKLRDLFVVGIYTSLPPLLIASAYTALELPFLSFNTVFLICFTVYLMYVVSSLENRLAPPPKSDAADF
;
A
#
# COMPACT_ATOMS: atom_id res chain seq x y z
N MET A 1 -2.26 20.60 -25.93
CA MET A 1 -2.57 20.96 -24.54
C MET A 1 -1.68 20.18 -23.57
N ASN A 2 -1.09 20.87 -22.58
CA ASN A 2 -0.19 20.30 -21.56
C ASN A 2 -0.99 19.70 -20.39
N PHE A 3 -0.34 18.89 -19.56
CA PHE A 3 -0.97 18.20 -18.41
C PHE A 3 -1.75 19.13 -17.48
N ILE A 4 -1.13 20.21 -16.99
CA ILE A 4 -1.76 21.17 -16.06
C ILE A 4 -2.96 21.89 -16.70
N SER A 5 -2.84 22.24 -17.98
CA SER A 5 -3.94 22.86 -18.72
C SER A 5 -5.11 21.89 -18.93
N ALA A 6 -4.82 20.60 -19.13
CA ALA A 6 -5.86 19.58 -19.21
C ALA A 6 -6.60 19.43 -17.88
N ILE A 7 -5.88 19.31 -16.76
CA ILE A 7 -6.50 19.17 -15.43
C ILE A 7 -7.34 20.40 -15.08
N SER A 8 -6.73 21.58 -15.16
CA SER A 8 -7.44 22.82 -14.83
C SER A 8 -8.63 23.06 -15.76
N GLY A 9 -8.51 22.70 -17.03
CA GLY A 9 -9.60 22.79 -18.00
C GLY A 9 -10.78 21.89 -17.65
N VAL A 10 -10.51 20.62 -17.34
CA VAL A 10 -11.53 19.66 -16.92
C VAL A 10 -12.21 20.13 -15.62
N CYS A 11 -11.46 20.57 -14.62
CA CYS A 11 -12.05 21.05 -13.37
C CYS A 11 -12.88 22.34 -13.53
N LYS A 12 -12.67 23.13 -14.59
CA LYS A 12 -13.38 24.40 -14.83
C LYS A 12 -14.61 24.28 -15.71
N GLY A 13 -14.73 23.24 -16.55
CA GLY A 13 -15.91 23.06 -17.40
C GLY A 13 -15.80 22.02 -18.50
N THR A 14 -16.87 21.86 -19.28
CA THR A 14 -17.02 20.80 -20.29
C THR A 14 -16.51 21.16 -21.68
N SER A 15 -16.27 22.45 -21.96
CA SER A 15 -15.86 22.93 -23.29
C SER A 15 -14.50 22.35 -23.75
N VAL A 16 -13.64 22.00 -22.78
CA VAL A 16 -12.30 21.47 -23.03
C VAL A 16 -12.34 20.03 -23.58
N PHE A 17 -13.43 19.29 -23.37
CA PHE A 17 -13.53 17.88 -23.79
C PHE A 17 -13.50 17.69 -25.31
N LEU A 18 -14.00 18.66 -26.10
CA LEU A 18 -13.91 18.63 -27.56
C LEU A 18 -12.44 18.63 -28.04
N ASN A 19 -11.58 19.39 -27.36
CA ASN A 19 -10.15 19.42 -27.64
C ASN A 19 -9.44 18.16 -27.11
N LEU A 20 -9.87 17.64 -25.96
CA LEU A 20 -9.29 16.45 -25.33
C LEU A 20 -9.56 15.17 -26.13
N MET A 21 -10.71 15.04 -26.80
CA MET A 21 -11.01 13.90 -27.67
C MET A 21 -10.05 13.77 -28.86
N ARG A 22 -9.35 14.85 -29.24
CA ARG A 22 -8.33 14.82 -30.30
C ARG A 22 -7.00 14.25 -29.82
N HIS A 23 -6.80 14.06 -28.51
CA HIS A 23 -5.58 13.48 -27.98
C HIS A 23 -5.52 11.97 -28.24
N SER A 24 -4.30 11.44 -28.35
CA SER A 24 -4.08 10.00 -28.38
C SER A 24 -4.41 9.36 -27.03
N LEU A 25 -4.87 8.11 -27.07
CA LEU A 25 -5.17 7.32 -25.87
C LEU A 25 -3.96 7.24 -24.93
N PHE A 26 -2.77 7.04 -25.49
CA PHE A 26 -1.51 7.01 -24.73
C PHE A 26 -1.30 8.29 -23.92
N LYS A 27 -1.56 9.45 -24.52
CA LYS A 27 -1.42 10.74 -23.83
C LYS A 27 -2.43 10.90 -22.70
N ALA A 28 -3.67 10.44 -22.90
CA ALA A 28 -4.69 10.44 -21.85
C ALA A 28 -4.27 9.52 -20.69
N LEU A 29 -3.79 8.31 -20.97
CA LEU A 29 -3.28 7.37 -19.97
C LEU A 29 -2.09 7.95 -19.20
N LEU A 30 -1.14 8.59 -19.88
CA LEU A 30 -0.01 9.25 -19.22
C LEU A 30 -0.48 10.35 -18.26
N HIS A 31 -1.46 11.16 -18.66
CA HIS A 31 -2.07 12.16 -17.76
C HIS A 31 -2.73 11.48 -16.55
N LEU A 32 -3.46 10.37 -16.74
CA LEU A 32 -4.07 9.64 -15.64
C LEU A 32 -3.03 9.10 -14.65
N ILE A 33 -1.94 8.53 -15.15
CA ILE A 33 -0.83 8.03 -14.32
C ILE A 33 -0.22 9.16 -13.50
N LEU A 34 0.14 10.27 -14.15
CA LEU A 34 0.72 11.44 -13.47
C LEU A 34 -0.23 12.01 -12.42
N PHE A 35 -1.52 12.07 -12.73
CA PHE A 35 -2.53 12.58 -11.80
C PHE A 35 -2.77 11.64 -10.61
N SER A 36 -2.76 10.32 -10.86
CA SER A 36 -2.86 9.31 -9.79
C SER A 36 -1.66 9.37 -8.85
N ILE A 37 -0.46 9.57 -9.39
CA ILE A 37 0.76 9.79 -8.57
C ILE A 37 0.62 11.07 -7.75
N ALA A 38 0.16 12.19 -8.34
CA ALA A 38 -0.04 13.43 -7.61
C ALA A 38 -1.06 13.29 -6.46
N CYS A 39 -2.18 12.60 -6.71
CA CYS A 39 -3.18 12.31 -5.68
C CYS A 39 -2.62 11.36 -4.60
N ALA A 40 -1.83 10.37 -4.97
CA ALA A 40 -1.16 9.48 -4.02
C ALA A 40 -0.16 10.25 -3.14
N ILE A 41 0.64 11.15 -3.71
CA ILE A 41 1.54 12.03 -2.93
C ILE A 41 0.75 12.83 -1.89
N MET A 42 -0.38 13.43 -2.29
CA MET A 42 -1.24 14.17 -1.37
C MET A 42 -1.73 13.31 -0.20
N ILE A 43 -2.27 12.11 -0.48
CA ILE A 43 -2.71 11.16 0.55
C ILE A 43 -1.55 10.78 1.46
N THR A 44 -0.41 10.39 0.87
CA THR A 44 0.78 9.96 1.60
C THR A 44 1.29 11.05 2.52
N VAL A 45 1.39 12.30 2.07
CA VAL A 45 1.85 13.43 2.89
C VAL A 45 0.93 13.62 4.09
N ILE A 46 -0.38 13.71 3.87
CA ILE A 46 -1.35 13.96 4.94
C ILE A 46 -1.34 12.82 5.96
N GLN A 47 -1.43 11.57 5.49
CA GLN A 47 -1.43 10.40 6.39
C GLN A 47 -0.08 10.23 7.11
N SER A 48 1.06 10.54 6.48
CA SER A 48 2.38 10.40 7.12
C SER A 48 2.50 11.21 8.40
N PHE A 49 1.91 12.41 8.47
CA PHE A 49 1.92 13.20 9.70
C PHE A 49 1.23 12.49 10.87
N ILE A 50 0.16 11.74 10.60
CA ILE A 50 -0.58 10.97 11.60
C ILE A 50 0.25 9.74 12.00
N TYR A 51 0.71 8.97 11.02
CA TYR A 51 1.44 7.72 11.27
C TYR A 51 2.83 7.93 11.87
N PHE A 52 3.51 9.04 11.59
CA PHE A 52 4.81 9.32 12.18
C PHE A 52 4.74 9.41 13.71
N LYS A 53 3.66 9.97 14.26
CA LYS A 53 3.45 10.00 15.73
C LYS A 53 3.29 8.60 16.31
N VAL A 54 2.60 7.71 15.60
CA VAL A 54 2.42 6.31 16.01
C VAL A 54 3.75 5.58 15.96
N ILE A 55 4.53 5.77 14.89
CA ILE A 55 5.87 5.19 14.73
C ILE A 55 6.80 5.67 15.84
N ASP A 56 6.85 6.97 16.13
CA ASP A 56 7.68 7.54 17.19
C ASP A 56 7.29 7.02 18.57
N THR A 57 5.99 6.90 18.83
CA THR A 57 5.48 6.30 20.08
C THR A 57 5.89 4.85 20.20
N GLY A 58 5.76 4.06 19.14
CA GLY A 58 6.18 2.66 19.13
C GLY A 58 7.68 2.48 19.33
N TRP A 59 8.50 3.31 18.69
CA TRP A 59 9.95 3.32 18.91
C TRP A 59 10.33 3.72 20.33
N ARG A 60 9.63 4.67 20.93
CA ARG A 60 9.84 5.06 22.32
C ARG A 60 9.54 3.91 23.28
N ILE A 61 8.40 3.23 23.13
CA ILE A 61 8.03 2.06 23.94
C ILE A 61 9.05 0.93 23.73
N LEU A 62 9.40 0.65 22.48
CA LEU A 62 10.38 -0.37 22.13
C LEU A 62 11.74 -0.10 22.79
N ASN A 63 12.23 1.14 22.76
CA ASN A 63 13.50 1.51 23.40
C ASN A 63 13.41 1.52 24.95
N GLN A 64 12.25 1.88 25.51
CA GLN A 64 12.02 1.84 26.95
C GLN A 64 12.12 0.41 27.47
N GLU A 65 11.41 -0.51 26.82
CA GLU A 65 11.47 -1.93 27.11
C GLU A 65 12.86 -2.45 26.71
N CYS A 66 13.12 -2.66 25.42
CA CYS A 66 14.24 -3.38 24.80
C CYS A 66 15.61 -2.68 24.82
N GLY A 67 15.66 -1.37 25.05
CA GLY A 67 16.88 -0.60 24.78
C GLY A 67 17.19 -0.53 23.29
N GLU A 68 18.40 -0.10 22.95
CA GLU A 68 18.85 -0.05 21.56
C GLU A 68 18.94 -1.45 20.93
N ILE A 69 18.47 -1.60 19.70
CA ILE A 69 18.55 -2.87 18.96
C ILE A 69 19.98 -3.07 18.46
N ARG A 70 20.63 -4.15 18.88
CA ARG A 70 22.00 -4.49 18.49
C ARG A 70 22.00 -5.59 17.45
N PHE A 71 22.81 -5.41 16.41
CA PHE A 71 23.08 -6.44 15.40
C PHE A 71 24.42 -7.08 15.74
N THR A 72 24.37 -8.30 16.25
CA THR A 72 25.56 -9.07 16.63
C THR A 72 25.67 -10.33 15.76
N PRO A 73 26.81 -11.04 15.77
CA PRO A 73 26.94 -12.33 15.11
C PRO A 73 25.91 -13.37 15.58
N GLU A 74 25.43 -13.26 16.82
CA GLU A 74 24.38 -14.10 17.38
C GLU A 74 22.97 -13.73 16.90
N GLY A 75 22.80 -12.53 16.31
CA GLY A 75 21.58 -12.08 15.67
C GLY A 75 21.11 -10.68 16.07
N ILE A 76 19.80 -10.48 16.07
CA ILE A 76 19.17 -9.22 16.44
C ILE A 76 18.80 -9.30 17.91
N LEU A 77 19.48 -8.53 18.76
CA LEU A 77 19.35 -8.60 20.21
C LEU A 77 18.90 -7.27 20.84
N PRO A 78 18.11 -7.31 21.93
CA PRO A 78 17.83 -6.12 22.71
C PRO A 78 19.09 -5.66 23.43
N GLY A 79 19.28 -4.35 23.52
CA GLY A 79 20.39 -3.75 24.26
C GLY A 79 20.25 -3.92 25.78
N LYS A 80 19.01 -4.03 26.29
CA LYS A 80 18.73 -4.30 27.70
C LYS A 80 18.41 -5.79 27.91
N GLN A 81 19.15 -6.47 28.78
CA GLN A 81 18.89 -7.85 29.25
C GLN A 81 18.43 -8.80 28.11
N PRO A 82 19.31 -9.07 27.11
CA PRO A 82 18.98 -9.91 25.95
C PRO A 82 18.56 -11.35 26.29
N GLU A 83 18.86 -11.82 27.50
CA GLU A 83 18.47 -13.12 28.03
C GLU A 83 17.02 -13.18 28.55
N LYS A 84 16.34 -12.04 28.70
CA LYS A 84 15.01 -11.95 29.31
C LYS A 84 13.90 -11.91 28.26
N MET A 85 12.92 -12.81 28.38
CA MET A 85 11.68 -12.79 27.59
C MET A 85 10.87 -11.52 27.88
N ARG A 86 10.26 -10.94 26.84
CA ARG A 86 9.46 -9.71 26.96
C ARG A 86 8.21 -9.80 26.13
N PHE A 87 7.10 -9.36 26.70
CA PHE A 87 5.84 -9.23 26.01
C PHE A 87 5.18 -7.92 26.42
N PHE A 88 4.98 -7.03 25.46
CA PHE A 88 4.42 -5.70 25.70
C PHE A 88 3.60 -5.21 24.51
N SER A 89 2.71 -4.25 24.74
CA SER A 89 1.88 -3.65 23.71
C SER A 89 2.42 -2.29 23.27
N ILE A 90 2.59 -2.11 21.95
CA ILE A 90 2.94 -0.81 21.35
C ILE A 90 1.70 0.06 21.17
N SER A 91 0.56 -0.56 20.87
CA SER A 91 -0.74 0.10 20.73
C SER A 91 -1.84 -0.82 21.23
N SER A 92 -3.10 -0.36 21.22
CA SER A 92 -4.26 -1.19 21.54
C SER A 92 -4.41 -2.41 20.63
N THR A 93 -3.82 -2.36 19.42
CA THR A 93 -3.94 -3.39 18.38
C THR A 93 -2.65 -4.17 18.17
N MET A 94 -1.48 -3.61 18.54
CA MET A 94 -0.18 -4.18 18.19
C MET A 94 0.66 -4.55 19.41
N SER A 95 1.14 -5.79 19.46
CA SER A 95 2.04 -6.30 20.51
C SER A 95 3.41 -6.72 19.99
N VAL A 96 4.40 -6.76 20.86
CA VAL A 96 5.74 -7.28 20.59
C VAL A 96 6.07 -8.37 21.59
N LEU A 97 6.50 -9.52 21.08
CA LEU A 97 6.99 -10.65 21.85
C LEU A 97 8.46 -10.89 21.48
N TYR A 98 9.37 -10.66 22.44
CA TYR A 98 10.76 -11.04 22.32
C TYR A 98 11.02 -12.37 23.03
N LEU A 99 11.63 -13.32 22.31
CA LEU A 99 12.02 -14.63 22.82
C LEU A 99 13.55 -14.79 22.71
N PRO A 100 14.27 -14.96 23.83
CA PRO A 100 15.71 -15.16 23.82
C PRO A 100 16.08 -16.51 23.20
N ALA A 101 17.35 -16.67 22.78
CA ALA A 101 17.83 -17.94 22.25
C ALA A 101 17.68 -19.06 23.30
N GLY A 102 17.23 -20.23 22.87
CA GLY A 102 17.02 -21.37 23.74
C GLY A 102 15.89 -21.21 24.76
N TYR A 103 14.97 -20.26 24.58
CA TYR A 103 13.81 -20.11 25.47
C TYR A 103 12.97 -21.39 25.49
N LYS A 104 12.86 -22.01 26.68
CA LYS A 104 12.08 -23.24 26.92
C LYS A 104 10.74 -23.01 27.61
N GLY A 105 10.45 -21.77 28.01
CA GLY A 105 9.21 -21.43 28.71
C GLY A 105 7.98 -21.48 27.79
N GLU A 106 6.82 -21.28 28.40
CA GLU A 106 5.56 -21.16 27.65
C GLU A 106 5.53 -19.84 26.90
N ILE A 107 5.22 -19.91 25.61
CA ILE A 107 5.01 -18.72 24.78
C ILE A 107 3.63 -18.16 25.17
N PRO A 108 3.52 -16.86 25.51
CA PRO A 108 2.26 -16.26 25.90
C PRO A 108 1.16 -16.54 24.89
N ASP A 109 -0.03 -16.79 25.41
CA ASP A 109 -1.19 -17.06 24.58
C ASP A 109 -1.58 -15.81 23.79
N LEU A 110 -1.46 -15.91 22.46
CA LEU A 110 -1.80 -14.82 21.53
C LEU A 110 -3.31 -14.68 21.36
N GLU A 111 -4.10 -15.74 21.59
CA GLU A 111 -5.57 -15.69 21.51
C GLU A 111 -6.12 -14.75 22.59
N ASN A 112 -5.64 -14.91 23.82
CA ASN A 112 -6.02 -14.10 24.98
C ASN A 112 -5.46 -12.67 24.98
N SER A 113 -4.58 -12.34 24.03
CA SER A 113 -4.10 -10.97 23.85
C SER A 113 -5.18 -10.08 23.22
N ARG A 114 -5.35 -8.87 23.76
CA ARG A 114 -6.18 -7.80 23.14
C ARG A 114 -5.65 -7.36 21.77
N ALA A 115 -4.39 -7.66 21.46
CA ALA A 115 -3.79 -7.31 20.19
C ALA A 115 -4.38 -8.16 19.05
N ASP A 116 -4.74 -7.50 17.95
CA ASP A 116 -5.15 -8.14 16.71
C ASP A 116 -3.94 -8.49 15.81
N ARG A 117 -2.78 -7.89 16.09
CA ARG A 117 -1.52 -8.11 15.37
C ARG A 117 -0.31 -7.93 16.26
N GLY A 118 0.85 -8.33 15.78
CA GLY A 118 2.08 -8.13 16.53
C GLY A 118 3.35 -8.54 15.80
N ILE A 119 4.46 -8.41 16.51
CA ILE A 119 5.79 -8.83 16.08
C ILE A 119 6.28 -9.90 17.04
N ILE A 120 6.74 -11.04 16.51
CA ILE A 120 7.55 -11.99 17.27
C ILE A 120 9.00 -11.81 16.82
N TRP A 121 9.85 -11.55 17.80
CA TRP A 121 11.25 -11.28 17.62
C TRP A 121 12.07 -12.31 18.40
N THR A 122 12.95 -13.01 17.69
CA THR A 122 14.00 -13.86 18.24
C THR A 122 15.34 -13.43 17.62
N PRO A 123 16.49 -13.89 18.13
CA PRO A 123 17.78 -13.54 17.54
C PRO A 123 17.91 -13.89 16.05
N SER A 124 17.25 -14.97 15.61
CA SER A 124 17.29 -15.48 14.23
C SER A 124 16.05 -15.20 13.40
N LEU A 125 14.97 -14.68 13.99
CA LEU A 125 13.67 -14.55 13.36
C LEU A 125 12.97 -13.26 13.78
N VAL A 126 12.56 -12.44 12.81
CA VAL A 126 11.58 -11.37 13.04
C VAL A 126 10.40 -11.64 12.13
N LEU A 127 9.22 -11.81 12.72
CA LEU A 127 7.98 -12.04 11.99
C LEU A 127 6.88 -11.11 12.49
N THR A 128 6.00 -10.69 11.59
CA THR A 128 4.70 -10.13 11.99
C THR A 128 3.63 -11.19 11.95
N TRP A 129 2.65 -11.06 12.82
CA TRP A 129 1.45 -11.87 12.80
C TRP A 129 0.20 -10.97 12.88
N GLY A 130 -0.92 -11.48 12.37
CA GLY A 130 -2.24 -10.86 12.50
C GLY A 130 -3.34 -11.91 12.62
N LYS A 131 -4.35 -11.65 13.45
CA LYS A 131 -5.54 -12.50 13.62
C LYS A 131 -6.42 -12.40 12.37
N THR A 132 -6.94 -13.53 11.91
CA THR A 132 -7.96 -13.59 10.86
C THR A 132 -9.34 -13.81 11.46
N GLN A 133 -10.38 -13.50 10.68
CA GLN A 133 -11.76 -13.83 11.04
C GLN A 133 -11.91 -15.36 10.97
N GLY A 134 -11.82 -16.06 12.11
CA GLY A 134 -11.94 -17.52 12.20
C GLY A 134 -10.85 -18.24 13.00
N ASN A 135 -10.27 -17.61 14.04
CA ASN A 135 -9.20 -18.15 14.88
C ASN A 135 -7.92 -18.58 14.13
N GLY A 136 -7.72 -18.03 12.93
CA GLY A 136 -6.48 -18.19 12.18
C GLY A 136 -5.52 -17.03 12.42
N TYR A 137 -4.26 -17.28 12.10
CA TYR A 137 -3.19 -16.29 12.13
C TYR A 137 -2.54 -16.22 10.76
N ILE A 138 -2.31 -15.02 10.27
CA ILE A 138 -1.41 -14.78 9.15
C ILE A 138 -0.05 -14.43 9.74
N ALA A 139 1.00 -15.12 9.31
CA ALA A 139 2.37 -14.81 9.70
C ALA A 139 3.24 -14.46 8.49
N PHE A 140 4.01 -13.37 8.61
CA PHE A 140 4.93 -12.89 7.58
C PHE A 140 6.32 -12.66 8.18
N PRO A 141 7.31 -13.52 7.86
CA PRO A 141 8.68 -13.39 8.37
C PRO A 141 9.48 -12.39 7.52
N PHE A 142 10.12 -11.41 8.18
CA PHE A 142 10.98 -10.39 7.54
C PHE A 142 12.46 -10.76 7.58
N ILE A 143 12.88 -11.39 8.68
CA ILE A 143 14.28 -11.74 8.94
C ILE A 143 14.29 -13.20 9.37
N TYR A 144 15.09 -14.03 8.70
CA TYR A 144 15.13 -15.47 8.97
C TYR A 144 16.50 -16.08 8.65
N ASN A 145 16.80 -17.19 9.33
CA ASN A 145 18.04 -17.96 9.14
C ASN A 145 18.02 -18.97 8.00
N LYS A 146 16.89 -19.20 7.36
CA LYS A 146 16.82 -19.96 6.12
C LYS A 146 15.78 -19.29 5.26
N PRO A 147 16.13 -18.83 4.04
CA PRO A 147 15.11 -18.37 3.11
C PRO A 147 14.09 -19.48 2.94
N PRO A 148 12.82 -19.25 3.31
CA PRO A 148 11.79 -20.17 2.89
C PRO A 148 11.83 -20.15 1.36
N THR A 149 11.75 -21.34 0.74
CA THR A 149 11.79 -21.53 -0.73
C THR A 149 10.73 -20.70 -1.46
N SER A 150 9.76 -20.15 -0.73
CA SER A 150 8.89 -19.04 -1.11
C SER A 150 8.49 -18.28 0.14
N VAL A 151 8.38 -16.94 0.06
CA VAL A 151 7.72 -16.14 1.10
C VAL A 151 6.23 -16.49 1.07
N LYS A 152 5.84 -17.53 1.81
CA LYS A 152 4.44 -17.96 1.90
C LYS A 152 3.77 -17.20 3.03
N ILE A 153 2.71 -16.48 2.70
CA ILE A 153 1.70 -16.06 3.67
C ILE A 153 1.11 -17.35 4.23
N ASN A 154 1.47 -17.69 5.47
CA ASN A 154 0.98 -18.90 6.11
C ASN A 154 -0.27 -18.54 6.92
N PHE A 155 -1.40 -19.14 6.54
CA PHE A 155 -2.59 -19.19 7.37
C PHE A 155 -2.40 -20.34 8.36
N LEU A 156 -2.14 -20.01 9.62
CA LEU A 156 -1.73 -20.94 10.66
C LEU A 156 -2.75 -20.91 11.80
N LYS A 157 -2.98 -22.05 12.44
CA LYS A 157 -3.53 -22.04 13.80
C LYS A 157 -2.45 -21.56 14.76
N GLN A 158 -2.84 -21.11 15.96
CA GLN A 158 -1.87 -20.64 16.95
C GLN A 158 -0.80 -21.69 17.28
N ALA A 159 -1.21 -22.96 17.44
CA ALA A 159 -0.27 -24.06 17.71
C ALA A 159 0.79 -24.19 16.61
N ASP A 160 0.39 -24.01 15.34
CA ASP A 160 1.30 -24.08 14.19
C ASP A 160 2.23 -22.85 14.12
N LEU A 161 1.74 -21.67 14.49
CA LEU A 161 2.55 -20.46 14.62
C LEU A 161 3.60 -20.62 15.71
N ILE A 162 3.21 -21.08 16.91
CA ILE A 162 4.11 -21.34 18.04
C ILE A 162 5.16 -22.38 17.63
N LYS A 163 4.74 -23.46 16.98
CA LYS A 163 5.63 -24.49 16.45
C LYS A 163 6.62 -23.90 15.44
N TYR A 164 6.15 -23.10 14.48
CA TYR A 164 7.00 -22.42 13.49
C TYR A 164 8.05 -21.54 14.15
N VAL A 165 7.69 -20.78 15.18
CA VAL A 165 8.64 -19.95 15.94
C VAL A 165 9.68 -20.80 16.65
N LYS A 166 9.26 -21.87 17.35
CA LYS A 166 10.17 -22.78 18.06
C LYS A 166 11.13 -23.49 17.12
N ASP A 167 10.66 -23.92 15.95
CA ASP A 167 11.47 -24.62 14.95
C ASP A 167 12.54 -23.72 14.31
N ASN A 168 12.31 -22.40 14.28
CA ASN A 168 13.22 -21.40 13.69
C ASN A 168 14.01 -20.58 14.72
N MET A 169 13.81 -20.83 16.01
CA MET A 169 14.56 -20.20 17.11
C MET A 169 15.96 -20.82 17.25
N PRO A 170 16.98 -20.06 17.66
CA PRO A 170 18.30 -20.65 17.94
C PRO A 170 18.19 -21.55 19.18
N LYS A 171 18.73 -22.78 19.09
CA LYS A 171 18.64 -23.77 20.17
C LYS A 171 19.53 -23.47 21.38
N THR A 172 20.55 -22.63 21.23
CA THR A 172 21.47 -22.21 22.31
C THR A 172 21.92 -20.76 22.11
N VAL A 173 22.18 -20.04 23.21
CA VAL A 173 23.03 -18.85 23.21
C VAL A 173 24.44 -19.37 22.98
N ALA A 174 24.97 -19.26 21.77
CA ALA A 174 26.29 -19.82 21.47
C ALA A 174 27.37 -19.02 22.22
N ALA A 175 27.80 -19.52 23.37
CA ALA A 175 29.09 -19.16 23.94
C ALA A 175 30.18 -19.68 22.99
N GLY A 176 30.76 -18.77 22.20
CA GLY A 176 32.10 -18.92 21.63
C GLY A 176 32.32 -19.98 20.53
N THR A 177 31.30 -20.62 19.98
CA THR A 177 31.47 -21.47 18.78
C THR A 177 30.81 -20.80 17.57
N PRO A 178 31.48 -20.64 16.42
CA PRO A 178 30.92 -20.01 15.22
C PRO A 178 29.86 -20.92 14.57
N GLY A 179 28.74 -21.10 15.27
CA GLY A 179 27.58 -21.85 14.84
C GLY A 179 26.73 -21.01 13.89
N LYS A 180 26.61 -21.48 12.64
CA LYS A 180 25.64 -21.06 11.61
C LYS A 180 25.05 -19.66 11.80
N ARG A 181 25.84 -18.67 11.35
CA ARG A 181 25.47 -17.26 11.11
C ARG A 181 24.02 -17.09 10.68
N VAL A 182 23.36 -16.07 11.24
CA VAL A 182 22.01 -15.65 10.89
C VAL A 182 21.93 -15.40 9.38
N SER A 183 20.89 -15.86 8.67
CA SER A 183 20.90 -15.78 7.19
C SER A 183 20.57 -14.42 6.61
N ALA A 184 20.16 -13.45 7.41
CA ALA A 184 20.32 -12.04 7.04
C ALA A 184 21.80 -11.66 6.86
N VAL A 185 22.70 -12.37 7.55
CA VAL A 185 24.16 -12.28 7.41
C VAL A 185 24.74 -13.33 6.44
N LYS A 186 24.10 -14.49 6.19
CA LYS A 186 24.56 -15.44 5.13
C LYS A 186 24.14 -15.09 3.71
N ALA A 187 22.99 -14.45 3.48
CA ALA A 187 22.76 -13.77 2.21
C ALA A 187 23.85 -12.71 1.96
N ALA A 188 24.41 -12.20 3.06
CA ALA A 188 25.57 -11.35 3.14
C ALA A 188 26.92 -12.09 3.32
N ASP A 189 27.08 -13.38 3.01
CA ASP A 189 28.44 -14.00 3.06
C ASP A 189 28.63 -15.13 2.03
N ALA A 190 27.55 -15.68 1.47
CA ALA A 190 27.62 -16.73 0.45
C ALA A 190 27.64 -16.18 -1.00
N SER A 191 27.47 -14.87 -1.17
CA SER A 191 27.80 -14.16 -2.42
C SER A 191 29.28 -13.75 -2.34
N SER A 192 30.07 -14.10 -3.35
CA SER A 192 31.49 -13.76 -3.53
C SER A 192 31.80 -12.24 -3.58
N ASN A 193 30.83 -11.38 -3.29
CA ASN A 193 30.99 -9.95 -3.16
C ASN A 193 30.74 -9.52 -1.70
N THR A 194 31.78 -9.58 -0.87
CA THR A 194 31.81 -9.03 0.50
C THR A 194 31.26 -7.59 0.58
N ALA A 195 31.39 -6.81 -0.50
CA ALA A 195 30.83 -5.46 -0.64
C ALA A 195 29.28 -5.42 -0.71
N GLN A 196 28.65 -6.33 -1.46
CA GLN A 196 27.19 -6.41 -1.63
C GLN A 196 26.50 -6.80 -0.31
N ASN A 197 27.20 -7.59 0.45
CA ASN A 197 26.81 -8.19 1.70
C ASN A 197 26.83 -7.21 2.89
N THR A 198 27.89 -6.42 3.00
CA THR A 198 27.92 -5.25 3.88
C THR A 198 26.83 -4.25 3.50
N ALA A 199 26.55 -4.04 2.21
CA ALA A 199 25.50 -3.14 1.76
C ALA A 199 24.08 -3.58 2.17
N ILE A 200 23.77 -4.88 2.11
CA ILE A 200 22.49 -5.44 2.58
C ILE A 200 22.33 -5.25 4.09
N THR A 201 23.38 -5.54 4.85
CA THR A 201 23.37 -5.40 6.32
C THR A 201 23.18 -3.93 6.72
N GLU A 202 23.86 -3.01 6.06
CA GLU A 202 23.70 -1.57 6.29
C GLU A 202 22.31 -1.06 5.85
N THR A 203 21.74 -1.61 4.78
CA THR A 203 20.37 -1.28 4.35
C THR A 203 19.34 -1.73 5.38
N VAL A 204 19.46 -2.96 5.88
CA VAL A 204 18.56 -3.50 6.92
C VAL A 204 18.70 -2.73 8.23
N LYS A 205 19.94 -2.39 8.64
CA LYS A 205 20.18 -1.53 9.80
C LYS A 205 19.51 -0.17 9.63
N LYS A 206 19.67 0.49 8.48
CA LYS A 206 19.03 1.78 8.18
C LYS A 206 17.51 1.65 8.21
N MET A 207 16.94 0.57 7.68
CA MET A 207 15.50 0.29 7.73
C MET A 207 14.97 0.11 9.15
N LEU A 208 15.75 -0.51 10.04
CA LEU A 208 15.44 -0.72 11.46
C LEU A 208 15.76 0.49 12.35
N THR A 209 15.76 1.70 11.78
CA THR A 209 15.77 2.95 12.54
C THR A 209 14.40 3.63 12.47
N PRO A 210 14.10 4.59 13.37
CA PRO A 210 12.89 5.41 13.25
C PRO A 210 12.76 6.09 11.89
N ALA A 211 13.87 6.66 11.38
CA ALA A 211 13.90 7.30 10.07
C ALA A 211 13.66 6.30 8.93
N GLY A 212 14.30 5.13 8.98
CA GLY A 212 14.10 4.06 8.00
C GLY A 212 12.68 3.52 7.99
N THR A 213 12.08 3.33 9.17
CA THR A 213 10.69 2.87 9.31
C THR A 213 9.73 3.89 8.68
N LYS A 214 9.94 5.19 8.94
CA LYS A 214 9.17 6.28 8.32
C LYS A 214 9.32 6.28 6.80
N LEU A 215 10.54 6.14 6.28
CA LEU A 215 10.80 6.11 4.84
C LEU A 215 10.17 4.90 4.15
N MET A 216 10.24 3.71 4.77
CA MET A 216 9.58 2.51 4.25
C MET A 216 8.07 2.68 4.22
N PHE A 217 7.49 3.22 5.30
CA PHE A 217 6.06 3.49 5.38
C PHE A 217 5.60 4.45 4.28
N VAL A 218 6.30 5.59 4.10
CA VAL A 218 6.01 6.58 3.05
C VAL A 218 6.10 5.95 1.66
N SER A 219 7.18 5.23 1.38
CA SER A 219 7.41 4.60 0.08
C SER A 219 6.35 3.55 -0.24
N PHE A 220 6.05 2.69 0.73
CA PHE A 220 5.02 1.66 0.59
C PHE A 220 3.64 2.27 0.37
N LEU A 221 3.27 3.27 1.18
CA LEU A 221 1.98 3.94 1.08
C LEU A 221 1.84 4.65 -0.29
N LEU A 222 2.88 5.33 -0.76
CA LEU A 222 2.88 6.01 -2.05
C LEU A 222 2.68 5.04 -3.23
N ILE A 223 3.42 3.93 -3.24
CA ILE A 223 3.32 2.90 -4.29
C ILE A 223 1.95 2.23 -4.24
N ALA A 224 1.49 1.81 -3.05
CA ALA A 224 0.20 1.16 -2.88
C ALA A 224 -0.95 2.07 -3.30
N CYS A 225 -0.96 3.32 -2.83
CA CYS A 225 -2.00 4.30 -3.19
C CYS A 225 -1.98 4.61 -4.70
N SER A 226 -0.81 4.87 -5.29
CA SER A 226 -0.74 5.20 -6.73
C SER A 226 -1.25 4.07 -7.61
N LEU A 227 -0.89 2.81 -7.31
CA LEU A 227 -1.39 1.64 -8.03
C LEU A 227 -2.90 1.45 -7.83
N ALA A 228 -3.39 1.59 -6.59
CA ALA A 228 -4.81 1.44 -6.28
C ALA A 228 -5.66 2.49 -7.01
N LEU A 229 -5.28 3.77 -6.94
CA LEU A 229 -5.98 4.88 -7.61
C LEU A 229 -6.02 4.68 -9.13
N LEU A 230 -4.88 4.30 -9.73
CA LEU A 230 -4.78 4.05 -11.17
C LEU A 230 -5.65 2.87 -11.60
N ALA A 231 -5.53 1.73 -10.91
CA ALA A 231 -6.29 0.53 -11.22
C ALA A 231 -7.79 0.78 -11.13
N GLN A 232 -8.21 1.50 -10.10
CA GLN A 232 -9.61 1.84 -9.89
C GLN A 232 -10.16 2.79 -10.95
N ALA A 233 -9.46 3.87 -11.26
CA ALA A 233 -9.88 4.80 -12.31
C ALA A 233 -10.00 4.08 -13.66
N LEU A 234 -9.02 3.25 -14.02
CA LEU A 234 -9.06 2.45 -15.24
C LEU A 234 -10.23 1.47 -15.25
N LEU A 235 -10.52 0.80 -14.13
CA LEU A 235 -11.63 -0.13 -14.02
C LEU A 235 -12.97 0.57 -14.28
N PHE A 236 -13.23 1.70 -13.62
CA PHE A 236 -14.50 2.43 -13.81
C PHE A 236 -14.64 3.03 -15.21
N VAL A 237 -13.57 3.60 -15.76
CA VAL A 237 -13.55 4.11 -17.14
C VAL A 237 -13.79 3.00 -18.15
N SER A 238 -13.21 1.82 -17.92
CA SER A 238 -13.39 0.65 -18.80
C SER A 238 -14.82 0.14 -18.74
N ILE A 239 -15.38 -0.02 -17.54
CA ILE A 239 -16.78 -0.44 -17.35
C ILE A 239 -17.73 0.54 -18.05
N PHE A 240 -17.54 1.84 -17.83
CA PHE A 240 -18.35 2.86 -18.48
C PHE A 240 -18.26 2.78 -20.01
N SER A 241 -17.03 2.73 -20.55
CA SER A 241 -16.80 2.70 -21.99
C SER A 241 -17.43 1.46 -22.63
N LEU A 242 -17.37 0.32 -21.93
CA LEU A 242 -17.99 -0.93 -22.36
C LEU A 242 -19.52 -0.84 -22.35
N ILE A 243 -20.12 -0.36 -21.25
CA ILE A 243 -21.57 -0.19 -21.11
C ILE A 243 -22.10 0.75 -22.20
N PHE A 244 -21.45 1.89 -22.42
CA PHE A 244 -21.84 2.84 -23.45
C PHE A 244 -21.69 2.29 -24.86
N ASN A 245 -20.66 1.48 -25.12
CA ASN A 245 -20.50 0.84 -26.42
C ASN A 245 -21.57 -0.23 -26.69
N LEU A 246 -21.97 -0.99 -25.67
CA LEU A 246 -22.98 -2.04 -25.79
C LEU A 246 -24.41 -1.47 -25.90
N ILE A 247 -24.76 -0.51 -25.04
CA ILE A 247 -26.12 0.05 -24.95
C ILE A 247 -26.32 1.22 -25.92
N GLY A 248 -25.28 2.05 -26.11
CA GLY A 248 -25.36 3.31 -26.86
C GLY A 248 -25.17 3.18 -28.37
N SER A 249 -24.64 2.04 -28.87
CA SER A 249 -24.37 1.86 -30.32
C SER A 249 -25.62 1.95 -31.21
N ARG A 250 -26.82 1.72 -30.64
CA ARG A 250 -28.09 1.79 -31.39
C ARG A 250 -28.65 3.21 -31.56
N ARG A 251 -28.21 4.21 -30.78
CA ARG A 251 -28.84 5.55 -30.77
C ARG A 251 -27.95 6.68 -31.29
N ARG A 252 -26.63 6.50 -31.47
CA ARG A 252 -25.71 7.61 -31.80
C ARG A 252 -24.55 7.18 -32.70
N GLY A 253 -24.44 7.80 -33.87
CA GLY A 253 -23.42 7.50 -34.89
C GLY A 253 -22.13 8.32 -34.82
N THR A 254 -21.80 9.01 -33.72
CA THR A 254 -20.73 10.04 -33.75
C THR A 254 -19.51 9.82 -32.86
N LEU A 255 -19.56 9.00 -31.79
CA LEU A 255 -18.42 8.83 -30.88
C LEU A 255 -17.86 7.40 -30.93
N LYS A 256 -16.57 7.27 -31.26
CA LYS A 256 -15.88 5.97 -31.27
C LYS A 256 -15.57 5.52 -29.84
N LEU A 257 -15.45 4.21 -29.59
CA LEU A 257 -15.05 3.64 -28.29
C LEU A 257 -13.78 4.30 -27.73
N ARG A 258 -12.81 4.59 -28.60
CA ARG A 258 -11.58 5.32 -28.23
C ARG A 258 -11.89 6.69 -27.62
N ASP A 259 -12.79 7.45 -28.24
CA ASP A 259 -13.11 8.81 -27.83
C ASP A 259 -13.89 8.79 -26.51
N LEU A 260 -14.79 7.80 -26.34
CA LEU A 260 -15.46 7.53 -25.05
C LEU A 260 -14.46 7.20 -23.94
N PHE A 261 -13.45 6.38 -24.23
CA PHE A 261 -12.42 6.02 -23.25
C PHE A 261 -11.56 7.24 -22.87
N VAL A 262 -11.18 8.07 -23.84
CA VAL A 262 -10.44 9.31 -23.58
C VAL A 262 -11.27 10.29 -22.74
N VAL A 263 -12.56 10.47 -23.06
CA VAL A 263 -13.48 11.26 -22.24
C VAL A 263 -13.61 10.68 -20.84
N GLY A 264 -13.75 9.35 -20.72
CA GLY A 264 -13.79 8.63 -19.45
C GLY A 264 -12.55 8.90 -18.59
N ILE A 265 -11.35 8.82 -19.17
CA ILE A 265 -10.11 9.16 -18.46
C ILE A 265 -10.16 10.59 -17.92
N TYR A 266 -10.46 11.57 -18.76
CA TYR A 266 -10.44 12.97 -18.33
C TYR A 266 -11.56 13.27 -17.34
N THR A 267 -12.74 12.68 -17.49
CA THR A 267 -13.85 12.83 -16.53
C THR A 267 -13.56 12.19 -15.18
N SER A 268 -12.67 11.20 -15.10
CA SER A 268 -12.26 10.63 -13.82
C SER A 268 -11.37 11.54 -12.97
N LEU A 269 -10.74 12.58 -13.55
CA LEU A 269 -9.76 13.40 -12.82
C LEU A 269 -10.40 14.20 -11.66
N PRO A 270 -11.47 15.00 -11.82
CA PRO A 270 -12.06 15.70 -10.68
C PRO A 270 -12.60 14.77 -9.58
N PRO A 271 -13.36 13.69 -9.91
CA PRO A 271 -13.75 12.67 -8.93
C PRO A 271 -12.59 12.05 -8.18
N LEU A 272 -11.48 11.74 -8.88
CA LEU A 272 -10.28 11.19 -8.26
C LEU A 272 -9.71 12.16 -7.22
N LEU A 273 -9.62 13.45 -7.56
CA LEU A 273 -9.15 14.48 -6.64
C LEU A 273 -10.02 14.57 -5.39
N ILE A 274 -11.34 14.62 -5.57
CA ILE A 274 -12.32 14.73 -4.47
C ILE A 274 -12.23 13.48 -3.56
N ALA A 275 -12.24 12.29 -4.15
CA ALA A 275 -12.18 11.04 -3.40
C ALA A 275 -10.82 10.88 -2.68
N SER A 276 -9.72 11.29 -3.31
CA SER A 276 -8.41 11.29 -2.69
C SER A 276 -8.32 12.29 -1.53
N ALA A 277 -8.89 13.49 -1.66
CA ALA A 277 -8.96 14.45 -0.57
C ALA A 277 -9.81 13.91 0.59
N TYR A 278 -10.95 13.31 0.29
CA TYR A 278 -11.81 12.66 1.28
C TYR A 278 -11.06 11.56 2.05
N THR A 279 -10.30 10.72 1.34
CA THR A 279 -9.50 9.64 1.93
C THR A 279 -8.32 10.16 2.75
N ALA A 280 -7.67 11.23 2.29
CA ALA A 280 -6.58 11.85 3.01
C ALA A 280 -7.02 12.42 4.37
N LEU A 281 -8.28 12.86 4.46
CA LEU A 281 -8.86 13.42 5.68
C LEU A 281 -9.50 12.37 6.61
N GLU A 282 -9.43 11.08 6.27
CA GLU A 282 -9.98 9.96 7.07
C GLU A 282 -11.45 10.14 7.50
N LEU A 283 -12.28 10.70 6.62
CA LEU A 283 -13.69 10.97 6.94
C LEU A 283 -14.52 9.67 7.04
N PRO A 284 -15.30 9.45 8.13
CA PRO A 284 -15.84 8.13 8.48
C PRO A 284 -17.06 7.66 7.68
N PHE A 285 -17.69 8.52 6.87
CA PHE A 285 -19.02 8.24 6.31
C PHE A 285 -19.01 7.36 5.04
N LEU A 286 -18.08 7.61 4.11
CA LEU A 286 -18.07 7.00 2.79
C LEU A 286 -16.69 6.43 2.46
N SER A 287 -16.66 5.29 1.78
CA SER A 287 -15.40 4.74 1.26
C SER A 287 -14.91 5.55 0.05
N PHE A 288 -13.60 5.49 -0.25
CA PHE A 288 -13.04 6.06 -1.47
C PHE A 288 -13.84 5.64 -2.72
N ASN A 289 -14.18 4.35 -2.81
CA ASN A 289 -14.93 3.78 -3.93
C ASN A 289 -16.30 4.43 -4.10
N THR A 290 -16.99 4.65 -2.99
CA THR A 290 -18.33 5.26 -2.99
C THR A 290 -18.27 6.71 -3.43
N VAL A 291 -17.35 7.51 -2.87
CA VAL A 291 -17.19 8.92 -3.22
C VAL A 291 -16.77 9.05 -4.68
N PHE A 292 -15.77 8.28 -5.11
CA PHE A 292 -15.30 8.29 -6.49
C PHE A 292 -16.43 7.93 -7.45
N LEU A 293 -17.18 6.86 -7.19
CA LEU A 293 -18.27 6.41 -8.05
C LEU A 293 -19.36 7.49 -8.19
N ILE A 294 -19.82 8.06 -7.07
CA ILE A 294 -20.86 9.11 -7.08
C ILE A 294 -20.39 10.32 -7.89
N CYS A 295 -19.21 10.85 -7.56
CA CYS A 295 -18.66 12.02 -8.25
C CYS A 295 -18.41 11.73 -9.74
N PHE A 296 -17.89 10.55 -10.06
CA PHE A 296 -17.62 10.13 -11.43
C PHE A 296 -18.90 10.03 -12.25
N THR A 297 -19.91 9.33 -11.75
CA THR A 297 -21.18 9.17 -12.46
C THR A 297 -21.86 10.51 -12.70
N VAL A 298 -21.97 11.37 -11.68
CA VAL A 298 -22.60 12.70 -11.81
C VAL A 298 -21.85 13.56 -12.82
N TYR A 299 -20.52 13.65 -12.69
CA TYR A 299 -19.71 14.50 -13.57
C TYR A 299 -19.68 13.98 -15.02
N LEU A 300 -19.63 12.67 -15.19
CA LEU A 300 -19.65 12.02 -16.48
C LEU A 300 -20.98 12.21 -17.21
N MET A 301 -22.12 12.06 -16.52
CA MET A 301 -23.44 12.34 -17.10
C MET A 301 -23.53 13.80 -17.58
N TYR A 302 -23.03 14.74 -16.77
CA TYR A 302 -22.98 16.15 -17.14
C TYR A 302 -22.11 16.41 -18.38
N VAL A 303 -20.91 15.81 -18.44
CA VAL A 303 -19.99 15.96 -19.58
C VAL A 303 -20.55 15.33 -20.84
N VAL A 304 -21.10 14.12 -20.76
CA VAL A 304 -21.70 13.42 -21.90
C VAL A 304 -22.90 14.21 -22.43
N SER A 305 -23.83 14.63 -21.58
CA SER A 305 -24.97 15.46 -21.99
C SER A 305 -24.50 16.77 -22.66
N SER A 306 -23.48 17.42 -22.10
CA SER A 306 -22.91 18.63 -22.71
C SER A 306 -22.24 18.37 -24.07
N LEU A 307 -21.57 17.23 -24.25
CA LEU A 307 -20.95 16.87 -25.52
C LEU A 307 -22.00 16.55 -26.58
N GLU A 308 -23.06 15.84 -26.19
CA GLU A 308 -24.17 15.49 -27.07
C GLU A 308 -24.89 16.75 -27.58
N ASN A 309 -25.18 17.71 -26.71
CA ASN A 309 -25.81 18.98 -27.10
C ASN A 309 -24.93 19.80 -28.05
N ARG A 310 -23.60 19.68 -27.95
CA ARG A 310 -22.65 20.41 -28.81
C ARG A 310 -22.35 19.70 -30.14
N LEU A 311 -22.57 18.39 -30.19
CA LEU A 311 -22.35 17.55 -31.37
C LEU A 311 -23.65 17.28 -32.16
N ALA A 312 -24.81 17.63 -31.59
CA ALA A 312 -26.08 17.53 -32.29
C ALA A 312 -26.06 18.45 -33.53
N PRO A 313 -26.49 17.96 -34.71
CA PRO A 313 -26.62 18.81 -35.89
C PRO A 313 -27.62 19.94 -35.60
N PRO A 314 -27.42 21.15 -36.15
CA PRO A 314 -28.40 22.21 -36.02
C PRO A 314 -29.75 21.71 -36.53
N PRO A 315 -30.88 22.11 -35.89
CA PRO A 315 -32.20 21.76 -36.40
C PRO A 315 -32.26 22.18 -37.87
N LYS A 316 -32.71 21.28 -38.75
CA LYS A 316 -33.00 21.64 -40.13
C LYS A 316 -33.95 22.84 -40.05
N SER A 317 -33.52 24.00 -40.54
CA SER A 317 -34.49 25.07 -40.77
C SER A 317 -35.46 24.48 -41.77
N ASP A 318 -36.75 24.44 -41.41
CA ASP A 318 -37.81 24.29 -42.39
C ASP A 318 -37.70 25.53 -43.29
N ALA A 319 -36.81 25.42 -44.29
CA ALA A 319 -36.74 26.34 -45.39
C ALA A 319 -38.07 26.16 -46.10
N ALA A 320 -38.96 27.08 -45.78
CA ALA A 320 -40.15 27.46 -46.50
C ALA A 320 -40.16 26.94 -47.95
N ASP A 321 -40.83 25.82 -48.16
CA ASP A 321 -41.54 25.57 -49.40
C ASP A 321 -42.85 26.38 -49.32
N PHE A 322 -42.75 27.68 -49.64
CA PHE A 322 -43.89 28.53 -50.00
C PHE A 322 -43.47 29.48 -51.11
#